data_AF-A0AAN6XA96-F1
#
_entry.id   AF-A0AAN6XA96-F1
#
_cell.length_a   1.000
_cell.length_b   1.000
_cell.length_c   1.000
_cell.angle_alpha   90.00
_cell.angle_beta   90.00
_cell.angle_gamma   90.00
#
_symmetry.space_group_name_H-M   'P 1'
#
loop_
_entity.id
_entity.type
_entity.pdbx_description
1 polymer ?
#
loop_
_entity_poly.entity_id
_entity_poly.type
_entity_poly.pdbx_seq_one_letter_code
_entity_poly.pdbx_strand_id
1 'polypeptide(L)'
;MSLTQRTSALTKIVLNNLAHQHDWTDLQPHSQPDLPRTILHGLPPKRLYVHPDEQVEIIKAEKEMGHGEDRIPQPPELEWVLPLHLSEKWSPAEFAAVFDAIESLPPGAPEITGEEEGKKPWLAWRGRGRGKRMLLATVQDDSTVTYYWIHDGLVKPRQN
;
A
#
# COMPACT_ATOMS: atom_id res chain seq x y z
N MET A 1 3.07 14.62 -27.34
CA MET A 1 3.26 13.42 -26.48
C MET A 1 1.91 12.78 -26.23
N SER A 2 1.74 11.48 -26.51
CA SER A 2 0.46 10.79 -26.26
C SER A 2 0.21 10.61 -24.76
N LEU A 3 -1.03 10.33 -24.35
CA LEU A 3 -1.37 10.06 -22.95
C LEU A 3 -0.58 8.85 -22.42
N THR A 4 -0.51 7.77 -23.19
CA THR A 4 0.26 6.55 -22.87
C THR A 4 1.76 6.82 -22.66
N GLN A 5 2.35 7.72 -23.45
CA GLN A 5 3.76 8.11 -23.26
C GLN A 5 3.97 8.86 -21.95
N ARG A 6 3.04 9.76 -21.58
CA ARG A 6 3.09 10.50 -20.31
C ARG A 6 2.93 9.58 -19.11
N THR A 7 1.95 8.68 -19.14
CA THR A 7 1.73 7.73 -18.04
C THR A 7 2.92 6.79 -17.87
N SER A 8 3.51 6.30 -18.96
CA SER A 8 4.73 5.46 -18.91
C SER A 8 5.94 6.22 -18.35
N ALA A 9 6.17 7.47 -18.77
CA ALA A 9 7.26 8.29 -18.25
C ALA A 9 7.09 8.54 -16.74
N LEU A 10 5.86 8.82 -16.31
CA LEU A 10 5.52 9.02 -14.91
C LEU A 10 5.76 7.76 -14.06
N THR A 11 5.33 6.59 -14.54
CA THR A 11 5.59 5.31 -13.88
C THR A 11 7.10 5.11 -13.67
N LYS A 12 7.93 5.48 -14.66
CA LYS A 12 9.39 5.41 -14.53
C LYS A 12 9.94 6.38 -13.47
N ILE A 13 9.44 7.61 -13.40
CA ILE A 13 9.87 8.58 -12.38
C ILE A 13 9.61 8.02 -10.98
N VAL A 14 8.38 7.56 -10.72
CA VAL A 14 8.00 7.00 -9.43
C VAL A 14 8.79 5.74 -9.10
N LEU A 15 8.99 4.84 -10.06
CA LEU A 15 9.80 3.63 -9.87
C LEU A 15 11.23 3.98 -9.45
N ASN A 16 11.89 4.89 -10.17
CA ASN A 16 13.25 5.32 -9.84
C ASN A 16 13.31 5.99 -8.47
N ASN A 17 12.31 6.82 -8.13
CA ASN A 17 12.25 7.49 -6.84
C ASN A 17 12.13 6.46 -5.69
N LEU A 18 11.21 5.50 -5.80
CA LEU A 18 11.03 4.44 -4.82
C LEU A 18 12.30 3.60 -4.64
N ALA A 19 12.94 3.19 -5.75
CA ALA A 19 14.13 2.34 -5.72
C ALA A 19 15.35 3.05 -5.13
N HIS A 20 15.58 4.32 -5.48
CA HIS A 20 16.85 5.00 -5.23
C HIS A 20 16.81 6.05 -4.12
N GLN A 21 15.62 6.53 -3.73
CA GLN A 21 15.47 7.51 -2.64
C GLN A 21 14.74 6.95 -1.43
N HIS A 22 14.00 5.85 -1.60
CA HIS A 22 13.23 5.21 -0.53
C HIS A 22 13.61 3.75 -0.27
N ASP A 23 14.64 3.23 -0.96
CA ASP A 23 15.18 1.88 -0.78
C ASP A 23 14.14 0.75 -0.91
N TRP A 24 13.14 0.92 -1.78
CA TRP A 24 12.18 -0.14 -2.06
C TRP A 24 12.82 -1.25 -2.90
N THR A 25 12.49 -2.49 -2.57
CA THR A 25 12.90 -3.70 -3.31
C THR A 25 11.71 -4.34 -4.02
N ASP A 26 11.96 -5.33 -4.86
CA ASP A 26 10.93 -6.09 -5.58
C ASP A 26 9.91 -5.23 -6.35
N LEU A 27 10.36 -4.06 -6.81
CA LEU A 27 9.55 -3.11 -7.56
C LEU A 27 9.26 -3.64 -8.96
N GLN A 28 7.97 -3.83 -9.26
CA GLN A 28 7.51 -4.31 -10.56
C GLN A 28 6.34 -3.45 -11.08
N PRO A 29 6.35 -3.07 -12.37
CA PRO A 29 5.16 -2.54 -13.02
C PRO A 29 4.07 -3.60 -13.12
N HIS A 30 2.83 -3.18 -12.93
CA HIS A 30 1.65 -4.03 -13.03
C HIS A 30 0.63 -3.39 -13.97
N SER A 31 0.23 -4.15 -14.98
CA SER A 31 -0.73 -3.75 -16.00
C SER A 31 -1.67 -4.92 -16.27
N GLN A 32 -2.96 -4.65 -16.35
CA GLN A 32 -3.99 -5.61 -16.74
C GLN A 32 -5.02 -4.92 -17.67
N PRO A 33 -5.81 -5.66 -18.46
CA PRO A 33 -6.74 -5.07 -19.42
C PRO A 33 -7.81 -4.14 -18.82
N ASP A 34 -8.19 -4.38 -17.58
CA ASP A 34 -9.18 -3.65 -16.79
C ASP A 34 -8.58 -2.47 -15.99
N LEU A 35 -7.26 -2.42 -15.87
CA LEU A 35 -6.58 -1.30 -15.22
C LEU A 35 -6.52 -0.08 -16.16
N PRO A 36 -6.98 1.11 -15.70
CA PRO A 36 -6.96 2.32 -16.53
C PRO A 36 -5.55 2.82 -16.83
N ARG A 37 -4.55 2.41 -16.04
CA ARG A 37 -3.13 2.69 -16.26
C ARG A 37 -2.24 1.66 -15.58
N THR A 38 -0.95 1.68 -15.93
CA THR A 38 0.06 0.88 -15.22
C THR A 38 0.30 1.43 -13.83
N ILE A 39 0.17 0.57 -12.84
CA ILE A 39 0.53 0.81 -11.44
C ILE A 39 1.85 0.10 -11.12
N LEU A 40 2.37 0.28 -9.91
CA LEU A 40 3.54 -0.44 -9.42
C LEU A 40 3.16 -1.26 -8.19
N HIS A 41 3.93 -2.28 -7.88
CA HIS A 41 4.01 -2.82 -6.53
C HIS A 41 5.46 -3.08 -6.15
N GLY A 42 5.74 -3.12 -4.85
CA GLY A 42 7.07 -3.42 -4.33
C GLY A 42 7.09 -3.48 -2.81
N LEU A 43 8.27 -3.78 -2.26
CA LEU A 43 8.49 -3.97 -0.85
C LEU A 43 9.22 -2.73 -0.27
N PRO A 44 8.60 -1.97 0.64
CA PRO A 44 9.30 -0.88 1.33
C PRO A 44 10.34 -1.41 2.32
N PRO A 45 11.34 -0.60 2.72
CA PRO A 45 12.37 -1.02 3.67
C PRO A 45 11.83 -1.25 5.10
N LYS A 46 10.67 -0.68 5.41
CA LYS A 46 9.96 -0.82 6.68
C LYS A 46 8.47 -0.83 6.44
N ARG A 47 7.71 -1.37 7.38
CA ARG A 47 6.25 -1.33 7.34
C ARG A 47 5.74 0.12 7.31
N LEU A 48 4.91 0.44 6.33
CA LEU A 48 4.46 1.81 6.07
C LEU A 48 3.08 2.13 6.66
N TYR A 49 2.26 1.12 6.91
CA TYR A 49 0.94 1.28 7.51
C TYR A 49 0.63 0.12 8.45
N VAL A 50 0.01 0.44 9.58
CA VAL A 50 -0.55 -0.51 10.55
C VAL A 50 -1.99 -0.08 10.75
N HIS A 51 -2.93 -1.02 10.58
CA HIS A 51 -4.33 -0.70 10.78
C HIS A 51 -4.58 -0.29 12.25
N PRO A 52 -5.43 0.72 12.55
CA PRO A 52 -5.66 1.14 13.93
C PRO A 52 -6.13 -0.01 14.85
N ASP A 53 -7.01 -0.87 14.35
CA ASP A 53 -7.48 -2.02 15.12
C ASP A 53 -6.39 -3.10 15.26
N GLU A 54 -5.49 -3.23 14.28
CA GLU A 54 -4.30 -4.07 14.42
C GLU A 54 -3.40 -3.55 15.55
N GLN A 55 -3.16 -2.25 15.58
CA GLN A 55 -2.31 -1.62 16.59
C GLN A 55 -2.86 -1.84 17.99
N VAL A 56 -4.18 -1.78 18.17
CA VAL A 56 -4.84 -2.07 19.45
C VAL A 56 -4.59 -3.53 19.87
N GLU A 57 -4.77 -4.49 18.96
CA GLU A 57 -4.55 -5.91 19.25
C GLU A 57 -3.07 -6.21 19.53
N ILE A 58 -2.14 -5.58 18.80
CA ILE A 58 -0.70 -5.66 19.08
C ILE A 58 -0.41 -5.15 20.49
N ILE A 59 -0.90 -3.95 20.85
CA ILE A 59 -0.65 -3.36 22.18
C ILE A 59 -1.23 -4.23 23.30
N LYS A 60 -2.40 -4.84 23.10
CA LYS A 60 -2.99 -5.76 24.09
C LYS A 60 -2.11 -6.99 24.26
N ALA A 61 -1.72 -7.63 23.16
CA ALA A 61 -0.89 -8.82 23.19
C ALA A 61 0.51 -8.55 23.80
N GLU A 62 1.15 -7.43 23.46
CA GLU A 62 2.42 -7.02 24.07
C GLU A 62 2.28 -6.81 25.59
N LYS A 63 1.17 -6.24 26.07
CA LYS A 63 0.91 -6.11 27.50
C LYS A 63 0.73 -7.46 28.21
N GLU A 64 0.07 -8.41 27.57
CA GLU A 64 -0.16 -9.76 28.11
C GLU A 64 1.12 -10.60 28.16
N MET A 65 2.02 -10.42 27.20
CA MET A 65 3.36 -11.06 27.20
C MET A 65 4.32 -10.48 28.26
N GLY A 66 3.95 -9.37 28.90
CA GLY A 66 4.75 -8.68 29.92
C GLY A 66 5.63 -7.58 29.34
N HIS A 67 6.12 -6.67 30.20
CA HIS A 67 6.99 -5.53 29.84
C HIS A 67 8.41 -5.92 29.38
N GLY A 68 8.58 -7.09 28.75
CA GLY A 68 9.86 -7.50 28.15
C GLY A 68 10.18 -6.74 26.86
N GLU A 69 11.42 -6.87 26.38
CA GLU A 69 11.87 -6.31 25.09
C GLU A 69 11.23 -6.98 23.87
N ASP A 70 10.44 -8.03 24.06
CA ASP A 70 9.79 -8.81 23.01
C ASP A 70 8.59 -8.05 22.41
N ARG A 71 8.88 -7.21 21.41
CA ARG A 71 7.88 -6.52 20.60
C ARG A 71 7.36 -7.44 19.49
N ILE A 72 6.08 -7.33 19.17
CA ILE A 72 5.51 -8.11 18.06
C ILE A 72 6.15 -7.64 16.76
N PRO A 73 6.74 -8.53 15.95
CA PRO A 73 7.38 -8.15 14.70
C PRO A 73 6.41 -7.48 13.72
N GLN A 74 6.88 -6.40 13.12
CA GLN A 74 6.17 -5.64 12.09
C GLN A 74 6.98 -5.65 10.79
N PRO A 75 7.05 -6.81 10.10
CA PRO A 75 7.77 -6.93 8.84
C PRO A 75 7.17 -6.01 7.78
N PRO A 76 7.97 -5.56 6.79
CA PRO A 76 7.44 -4.87 5.62
C PRO A 76 6.41 -5.73 4.86
N GLU A 77 5.50 -5.07 4.15
CA GLU A 77 4.46 -5.71 3.33
C GLU A 77 4.58 -5.22 1.89
N LEU A 78 4.26 -6.08 0.91
CA LEU A 78 4.15 -5.62 -0.48
C LEU A 78 2.98 -4.64 -0.62
N GLU A 79 3.26 -3.48 -1.21
CA GLU A 79 2.31 -2.39 -1.38
C GLU A 79 2.08 -2.05 -2.84
N TRP A 80 0.83 -1.71 -3.16
CA TRP A 80 0.44 -1.10 -4.43
C TRP A 80 0.82 0.39 -4.43
N VAL A 81 1.28 0.89 -5.58
CA VAL A 81 1.58 2.30 -5.79
C VAL A 81 0.95 2.78 -7.10
N LEU A 82 0.18 3.86 -7.04
CA LEU A 82 -0.45 4.51 -8.18
C LEU A 82 0.33 5.79 -8.53
N PRO A 83 1.07 5.82 -9.66
CA PRO A 83 1.72 7.04 -10.14
C PRO A 83 0.69 8.00 -10.72
N LEU A 84 0.72 9.27 -10.28
CA LEU A 84 -0.05 10.35 -10.89
C LEU A 84 0.74 11.68 -10.94
N HIS A 85 0.39 12.54 -11.89
CA HIS A 85 0.90 13.91 -11.92
C HIS A 85 -0.08 14.86 -11.22
N LEU A 86 0.42 15.85 -10.48
CA LEU A 86 -0.41 16.79 -9.71
C LEU A 86 -1.46 17.53 -10.58
N SER A 87 -1.15 17.76 -11.86
CA SER A 87 -2.07 18.43 -12.79
C SER A 87 -3.19 17.53 -13.33
N GLU A 88 -3.16 16.22 -13.05
CA GLU A 88 -4.21 15.29 -13.47
C GLU A 88 -5.48 15.52 -12.65
N LYS A 89 -6.64 15.49 -13.31
CA LYS A 89 -7.94 15.57 -12.65
C LYS A 89 -8.49 14.17 -12.49
N TRP A 90 -8.46 13.65 -11.28
CA TRP A 90 -9.02 12.35 -10.93
C TRP A 90 -10.38 12.52 -10.24
N SER A 91 -11.37 11.79 -10.75
CA SER A 91 -12.67 11.62 -10.11
C SER A 91 -12.64 10.44 -9.14
N PRO A 92 -13.53 10.43 -8.13
CA PRO A 92 -13.70 9.27 -7.25
C PRO A 92 -14.00 7.97 -8.01
N ALA A 93 -14.74 8.06 -9.13
CA ALA A 93 -15.07 6.90 -9.97
C ALA A 93 -13.83 6.29 -10.65
N GLU A 94 -12.86 7.12 -11.07
CA GLU A 94 -11.61 6.61 -11.64
C GLU A 94 -10.75 5.92 -10.59
N PHE A 95 -10.71 6.43 -9.35
CA PHE A 95 -10.06 5.72 -8.24
C PHE A 95 -10.75 4.39 -7.92
N ALA A 96 -12.08 4.39 -7.88
CA ALA A 96 -12.86 3.16 -7.68
C ALA A 96 -12.54 2.13 -8.76
N ALA A 97 -12.46 2.53 -10.04
CA ALA A 97 -12.11 1.63 -11.13
C ALA A 97 -10.71 1.00 -10.97
N VAL A 98 -9.73 1.74 -10.43
CA VAL A 98 -8.41 1.17 -10.11
C VAL A 98 -8.54 0.13 -8.98
N PHE A 99 -9.29 0.43 -7.92
CA PHE A 99 -9.51 -0.50 -6.81
C PHE A 99 -10.27 -1.76 -7.26
N ASP A 100 -11.27 -1.63 -8.11
CA ASP A 100 -12.05 -2.74 -8.66
C ASP A 100 -11.16 -3.72 -9.45
N ALA A 101 -10.16 -3.20 -10.17
CA ALA A 101 -9.23 -3.96 -11.00
C ALA A 101 -8.02 -4.58 -10.25
N ILE A 102 -7.91 -4.40 -8.93
CA ILE A 102 -6.82 -4.99 -8.13
C ILE A 102 -7.35 -5.85 -7.00
N GLU A 103 -6.51 -6.81 -6.61
CA GLU A 103 -6.69 -7.56 -5.37
C GLU A 103 -6.21 -6.76 -4.16
N SER A 104 -6.67 -7.16 -2.98
CA SER A 104 -6.18 -6.61 -1.70
C SER A 104 -4.66 -6.72 -1.56
N LEU A 105 -4.08 -7.79 -2.11
CA LEU A 105 -2.66 -8.09 -2.06
C LEU A 105 -2.01 -7.99 -3.44
N PRO A 106 -0.82 -7.37 -3.55
CA PRO A 106 0.00 -7.48 -4.75
C PRO A 106 0.41 -8.93 -5.05
N PRO A 107 0.68 -9.25 -6.33
CA PRO A 107 1.23 -10.55 -6.71
C PRO A 107 2.50 -10.89 -5.91
N GLY A 108 2.56 -12.11 -5.37
CA GLY A 108 3.68 -12.59 -4.58
C GLY A 108 3.67 -12.19 -3.10
N ALA A 109 2.65 -11.45 -2.64
CA ALA A 109 2.49 -11.16 -1.22
C ALA A 109 2.11 -12.43 -0.44
N PRO A 110 2.64 -12.60 0.78
CA PRO A 110 2.30 -13.75 1.61
C PRO A 110 0.82 -13.70 2.00
N GLU A 111 0.12 -14.82 1.80
CA GLU A 111 -1.22 -15.01 2.33
C GLU A 111 -1.14 -15.52 3.77
N ILE A 112 -2.05 -15.02 4.60
CA ILE A 112 -2.19 -15.47 5.99
C ILE A 112 -3.27 -16.54 6.02
N THR A 113 -2.96 -17.67 6.65
CA THR A 113 -3.91 -18.76 6.82
C THR A 113 -4.85 -18.49 7.99
N GLY A 114 -6.08 -18.98 7.92
CA GLY A 114 -7.06 -18.81 9.01
C GLY A 114 -6.62 -19.45 10.34
N GLU A 115 -5.73 -20.43 10.30
CA GLU A 115 -5.14 -21.03 11.51
C GLU A 115 -4.16 -20.10 12.22
N GLU A 116 -3.41 -19.28 11.48
CA GLU A 116 -2.52 -18.27 12.07
C GLU A 116 -3.31 -17.11 12.66
N GLU A 117 -4.36 -16.68 11.96
CA GLU A 117 -5.28 -15.62 12.42
C GLU A 117 -5.95 -16.00 13.74
N GLY A 118 -6.45 -17.24 13.87
CA GLY A 118 -7.08 -17.73 15.10
C GLY A 118 -6.15 -17.75 16.32
N LYS A 119 -4.83 -17.81 16.11
CA LYS A 119 -3.81 -17.79 17.18
C LYS A 119 -3.32 -16.37 17.50
N LYS A 120 -3.45 -15.43 16.56
CA LYS A 120 -2.88 -14.08 16.66
C LYS A 120 -3.91 -13.06 16.14
N PRO A 121 -4.74 -12.48 17.03
CA PRO A 121 -5.86 -11.62 16.64
C PRO A 121 -5.46 -10.43 15.75
N TRP A 122 -4.25 -9.89 15.91
CA TRP A 122 -3.75 -8.80 15.06
C TRP A 122 -3.53 -9.20 13.60
N LEU A 123 -3.39 -10.49 13.28
CA LEU A 123 -3.24 -10.94 11.88
C LEU A 123 -4.53 -10.81 11.06
N ALA A 124 -5.69 -10.64 11.69
CA ALA A 124 -6.97 -10.40 11.01
C ALA A 124 -6.95 -9.17 10.10
N TRP A 125 -6.04 -8.22 10.37
CA TRP A 125 -5.89 -6.96 9.64
C TRP A 125 -4.71 -6.98 8.65
N ARG A 126 -4.13 -8.15 8.40
CA ARG A 126 -3.05 -8.39 7.43
C ARG A 126 -3.54 -9.31 6.32
N GLY A 127 -2.69 -9.58 5.34
CA GLY A 127 -3.07 -10.43 4.20
C GLY A 127 -4.30 -9.86 3.48
N ARG A 128 -5.26 -10.72 3.12
CA ARG A 128 -6.52 -10.28 2.49
C ARG A 128 -7.42 -9.47 3.44
N GLY A 129 -7.30 -9.67 4.75
CA GLY A 129 -8.08 -8.95 5.77
C GLY A 129 -7.69 -7.47 5.92
N ARG A 130 -6.54 -7.06 5.36
CA ARG A 130 -6.08 -5.65 5.39
C ARG A 130 -6.90 -4.69 4.54
N GLY A 131 -7.79 -5.22 3.69
CA GLY A 131 -8.52 -4.46 2.67
C GLY A 131 -7.64 -3.97 1.53
N LYS A 132 -8.26 -3.40 0.49
CA LYS A 132 -7.53 -2.78 -0.62
C LYS A 132 -7.02 -1.40 -0.19
N ARG A 133 -5.73 -1.17 -0.41
CA ARG A 133 -5.06 0.13 -0.20
C ARG A 133 -3.92 0.29 -1.20
N MET A 134 -3.56 1.53 -1.47
CA MET A 134 -2.41 1.87 -2.32
C MET A 134 -1.76 3.18 -1.84
N LEU A 135 -0.49 3.34 -2.17
CA LEU A 135 0.18 4.62 -2.10
C LEU A 135 -0.04 5.43 -3.37
N LEU A 136 -0.55 6.62 -3.19
CA LEU A 136 -0.72 7.62 -4.23
C LEU A 136 0.59 8.39 -4.41
N ALA A 137 1.37 8.04 -5.44
CA ALA A 137 2.64 8.69 -5.74
C ALA A 137 2.43 9.86 -6.70
N THR A 138 2.31 11.06 -6.13
CA THR A 138 2.00 12.30 -6.85
C THR A 138 3.28 13.06 -7.20
N VAL A 139 3.57 13.16 -8.50
CA VAL A 139 4.72 13.90 -9.05
C VAL A 139 4.31 15.33 -9.39
N GLN A 140 5.17 16.28 -9.05
CA GLN A 140 5.01 17.70 -9.36
C GLN A 140 6.00 18.17 -10.43
N ASP A 141 5.77 19.35 -11.01
CA ASP A 141 6.61 19.93 -12.08
C ASP A 141 8.05 20.25 -11.63
N ASP A 142 8.28 20.42 -10.32
CA ASP A 142 9.60 20.62 -9.72
C ASP A 142 10.36 19.30 -9.43
N SER A 143 9.83 18.17 -9.90
CA SER A 143 10.31 16.81 -9.63
C SER A 143 10.13 16.31 -8.19
N THR A 144 9.38 17.03 -7.34
CA THR A 144 8.98 16.52 -6.04
C THR A 144 8.00 15.36 -6.20
N VAL A 145 8.22 14.28 -5.46
CA VAL A 145 7.28 13.15 -5.36
C VAL A 145 6.71 13.10 -3.95
N THR A 146 5.38 13.10 -3.84
CA THR A 146 4.65 12.99 -2.57
C THR A 146 3.86 11.70 -2.53
N TYR A 147 3.74 11.12 -1.33
CA TYR A 147 3.09 9.83 -1.13
C TYR A 147 1.95 9.97 -0.13
N TYR A 148 0.75 9.56 -0.52
CA TYR A 148 -0.43 9.55 0.35
C TYR A 148 -1.07 8.16 0.36
N TRP A 149 -1.60 7.75 1.52
CA TRP A 149 -2.41 6.55 1.59
C TRP A 149 -3.81 6.81 1.05
N ILE A 150 -4.31 5.90 0.23
CA ILE A 150 -5.72 5.81 -0.14
C ILE A 150 -6.19 4.37 0.09
N HIS A 151 -7.39 4.25 0.65
CA HIS A 151 -8.03 3.00 1.00
C HIS A 151 -9.34 2.85 0.24
N ASP A 152 -9.69 1.61 -0.08
CA ASP A 152 -11.02 1.29 -0.58
C ASP A 152 -12.02 1.28 0.59
N GLY A 153 -12.88 2.29 0.62
CA GLY A 153 -13.87 2.49 1.69
C GLY A 153 -13.42 3.44 2.81
N LEU A 154 -14.31 3.61 3.80
CA LEU A 154 -14.11 4.54 4.91
C LEU A 154 -13.46 3.84 6.11
N VAL A 155 -12.21 4.20 6.43
CA VAL A 155 -11.62 3.87 7.73
C VAL A 155 -12.22 4.81 8.78
N LYS A 156 -12.95 4.29 9.76
CA LYS A 156 -13.61 5.12 10.78
C LYS A 156 -12.57 5.89 11.59
N PRO A 157 -12.60 7.24 11.62
CA PRO A 157 -11.73 8.00 12.49
C PRO A 157 -12.05 7.67 13.95
N ARG A 158 -11.04 7.22 14.70
CA ARG A 158 -11.14 7.06 16.14
C ARG A 158 -10.95 8.44 16.77
N GLN A 159 -11.85 8.85 17.65
CA GLN A 159 -11.57 9.97 18.55
C GLN A 159 -10.54 9.49 19.57
N ASN A 160 -9.47 10.27 19.73
CA ASN A 160 -8.43 10.06 20.73
C ASN A 160 -8.96 10.34 22.14
#